data_AF-A0A162SFX5-F1
#
_entry.id   AF-A0A162SFX5-F1
#
_cell.length_a   1.000
_cell.length_b   1.000
_cell.length_c   1.000
_cell.angle_alpha   90.00
_cell.angle_beta   90.00
_cell.angle_gamma   90.00
#
_symmetry.space_group_name_H-M   'P 1'
#
loop_
_entity.id
_entity.type
_entity.pdbx_description
1 polymer ?
#
loop_
_entity_poly.entity_id
_entity_poly.type
_entity_poly.pdbx_seq_one_letter_code
_entity_poly.pdbx_strand_id
1 'polypeptide(L)'
;MSACVTELLDDIEENHNTNYKAMAQVVRRIYDNIGFENYGVPFAMIVEAEPLGAKVQIGDKIVEERVIEYNNAPLEEIMKNHKVVPRNESRMSTVLRAIEELKNDEIPVIGNVTGHMSTATSAIDPLMFLKMLRKEPEKAYEFLRYINEYLIKSITKNCIDYR
;
A
#
# COMPACT_ATOMS: atom_id res chain seq x y z
N MET A 1 -1.55 3.93 9.76
CA MET A 1 -1.29 3.20 11.01
C MET A 1 -2.46 2.26 11.19
N SER A 2 -2.21 0.96 11.11
CA SER A 2 -3.27 -0.04 11.19
C SER A 2 -3.64 -0.30 12.65
N ALA A 3 -4.92 -0.24 13.00
CA ALA A 3 -5.42 -0.69 14.31
C ALA A 3 -5.58 -2.22 14.38
N CYS A 4 -5.12 -2.95 13.35
CA CYS A 4 -5.16 -4.39 13.27
C CYS A 4 -4.11 -5.01 14.19
N VAL A 5 -4.52 -5.37 15.41
CA VAL A 5 -3.71 -6.13 16.37
C VAL A 5 -4.03 -7.63 16.28
N THR A 6 -3.13 -8.47 16.79
CA THR A 6 -3.22 -9.93 16.72
C THR A 6 -4.56 -10.47 17.25
N GLU A 7 -5.07 -9.91 18.34
CA GLU A 7 -6.33 -10.33 18.99
C GLU A 7 -7.55 -10.17 18.08
N LEU A 8 -7.52 -9.22 17.14
CA LEU A 8 -8.61 -9.04 16.18
C LEU A 8 -8.55 -10.05 15.03
N LEU A 9 -7.40 -10.69 14.84
CA LEU A 9 -7.14 -11.67 13.79
C LEU A 9 -7.45 -13.11 14.22
N ASP A 10 -7.83 -13.33 15.48
CA ASP A 10 -8.29 -14.64 15.96
C ASP A 10 -9.48 -15.11 15.12
N ASP A 11 -9.50 -16.39 14.72
CA ASP A 11 -10.54 -16.98 13.84
C ASP A 11 -10.67 -16.38 12.43
N ILE A 12 -9.82 -15.43 12.02
CA ILE A 12 -9.70 -15.04 10.61
C ILE A 12 -8.86 -16.12 9.90
N GLU A 13 -9.48 -16.89 9.02
CA GLU A 13 -8.85 -18.03 8.33
C GLU A 13 -7.82 -17.59 7.29
N GLU A 14 -8.17 -16.56 6.52
CA GLU A 14 -7.39 -16.07 5.37
C GLU A 14 -6.49 -14.88 5.75
N ASN A 15 -5.45 -14.63 4.97
CA ASN A 15 -4.53 -13.52 5.28
C ASN A 15 -5.16 -12.16 4.96
N HIS A 16 -5.29 -11.31 5.99
CA HIS A 16 -5.90 -9.98 5.90
C HIS A 16 -5.17 -9.00 4.96
N ASN A 17 -3.91 -9.28 4.60
CA ASN A 17 -3.13 -8.45 3.68
C ASN A 17 -3.24 -8.88 2.21
N THR A 18 -3.78 -10.07 1.92
CA THR A 18 -3.85 -10.62 0.55
C THR A 18 -5.25 -11.07 0.14
N ASN A 19 -6.19 -11.23 1.08
CA ASN A 19 -7.57 -11.61 0.82
C ASN A 19 -8.54 -10.46 1.18
N TYR A 20 -9.32 -10.00 0.20
CA TYR A 20 -10.21 -8.83 0.39
C TYR A 20 -11.35 -9.09 1.38
N LYS A 21 -11.84 -10.34 1.49
CA LYS A 21 -12.90 -10.68 2.44
C LYS A 21 -12.36 -10.67 3.87
N ALA A 22 -11.17 -11.25 4.07
CA ALA A 22 -10.49 -11.18 5.36
C ALA A 22 -10.20 -9.72 5.74
N MET A 23 -9.73 -8.91 4.80
CA MET A 23 -9.49 -7.48 5.02
C MET A 23 -10.77 -6.75 5.47
N ALA A 24 -11.89 -6.97 4.78
CA ALA A 24 -13.19 -6.40 5.13
C ALA A 24 -13.72 -6.90 6.47
N GLN A 25 -13.53 -8.19 6.79
CA GLN A 25 -13.92 -8.75 8.09
C GLN A 25 -13.14 -8.12 9.24
N VAL A 26 -11.82 -7.96 9.09
CA VAL A 26 -10.96 -7.38 10.12
C VAL A 26 -11.32 -5.91 10.37
N VAL A 27 -11.56 -5.11 9.34
CA VAL A 27 -11.90 -3.69 9.55
C VAL A 27 -13.25 -3.50 10.23
N ARG A 28 -14.22 -4.39 9.96
CA ARG A 28 -15.50 -4.41 10.70
C ARG A 28 -15.29 -4.76 12.17
N ARG A 29 -14.41 -5.72 12.47
CA ARG A 29 -14.05 -6.02 13.87
C ARG A 29 -13.36 -4.86 14.56
N ILE A 30 -12.52 -4.10 13.87
CA ILE A 30 -11.91 -2.87 14.41
C ILE A 30 -13.01 -1.87 14.78
N TYR A 31 -13.99 -1.67 13.89
CA TYR A 31 -15.16 -0.82 14.16
C TYR A 31 -15.93 -1.31 15.40
N ASP A 32 -16.34 -2.59 15.41
CA ASP A 32 -17.20 -3.16 16.45
C ASP A 32 -16.54 -3.25 17.84
N ASN A 33 -15.24 -3.60 17.89
CA ASN A 33 -14.56 -3.92 19.15
C ASN A 33 -13.69 -2.78 19.69
N ILE A 34 -13.15 -1.93 18.81
CA ILE A 34 -12.26 -0.82 19.21
C ILE A 34 -12.99 0.53 19.14
N GLY A 35 -14.06 0.64 18.35
CA GLY A 35 -14.88 1.86 18.26
C GLY A 35 -14.34 2.91 17.29
N PHE A 36 -13.54 2.50 16.29
CA PHE A 36 -13.16 3.40 15.20
C PHE A 36 -14.39 3.72 14.35
N GLU A 37 -14.70 5.00 14.11
CA GLU A 37 -15.90 5.42 13.36
C GLU A 37 -15.72 5.39 11.83
N ASN A 38 -14.78 4.59 11.32
CA ASN A 38 -14.49 4.46 9.88
C ASN A 38 -13.89 3.09 9.55
N TYR A 39 -13.95 2.72 8.27
CA TYR A 39 -13.26 1.55 7.73
C TYR A 39 -11.94 1.95 7.05
N GLY A 40 -10.83 1.91 7.79
CA GLY A 40 -9.48 2.18 7.26
C GLY A 40 -8.81 0.94 6.67
N VAL A 41 -8.59 0.91 5.35
CA VAL A 41 -7.92 -0.19 4.62
C VAL A 41 -6.99 0.35 3.51
N PRO A 42 -5.88 -0.34 3.16
CA PRO A 42 -5.39 -1.56 3.76
C PRO A 42 -4.68 -1.35 5.09
N PHE A 43 -4.30 -2.46 5.72
CA PHE A 43 -3.46 -2.52 6.91
C PHE A 43 -1.96 -2.49 6.56
N ALA A 44 -1.64 -3.03 5.38
CA ALA A 44 -0.35 -3.02 4.73
C ALA A 44 0.12 -1.59 4.36
N MET A 45 1.44 -1.35 4.43
CA MET A 45 2.08 -0.08 4.08
C MET A 45 3.08 -0.22 2.90
N ILE A 46 3.15 -1.38 2.25
CA ILE A 46 4.16 -1.67 1.22
C ILE A 46 3.52 -1.92 -0.17
N VAL A 47 2.18 -1.95 -0.25
CA VAL A 47 1.42 -2.33 -1.46
C VAL A 47 1.82 -1.51 -2.70
N GLU A 48 2.08 -0.21 -2.56
CA GLU A 48 2.41 0.67 -3.68
C GLU A 48 3.84 0.48 -4.20
N ALA A 49 4.73 -0.15 -3.43
CA ALA A 49 6.12 -0.40 -3.81
C ALA A 49 6.30 -1.71 -4.60
N GLU A 50 5.38 -2.67 -4.49
CA GLU A 50 5.48 -3.94 -5.25
C GLU A 50 5.48 -3.73 -6.77
N PRO A 51 4.57 -2.93 -7.36
CA PRO A 51 4.59 -2.68 -8.80
C PRO A 51 5.79 -1.85 -9.24
N LEU A 52 6.58 -1.32 -8.31
CA LEU A 52 7.87 -0.67 -8.60
C LEU A 52 9.04 -1.66 -8.55
N GLY A 53 8.78 -2.96 -8.39
CA GLY A 53 9.78 -4.03 -8.41
C GLY A 53 10.30 -4.46 -7.02
N ALA A 54 9.72 -3.95 -5.93
CA ALA A 54 10.04 -4.43 -4.59
C ALA A 54 9.48 -5.84 -4.37
N LYS A 55 10.28 -6.74 -3.79
CA LYS A 55 9.81 -8.05 -3.34
C LYS A 55 9.47 -7.98 -1.87
N VAL A 56 8.28 -8.48 -1.52
CA VAL A 56 7.73 -8.40 -0.17
C VAL A 56 7.56 -9.80 0.38
N GLN A 57 8.01 -10.01 1.61
CA GLN A 57 7.57 -11.13 2.41
C GLN A 57 6.23 -10.75 3.02
N ILE A 58 5.18 -11.47 2.62
CA ILE A 58 3.85 -11.31 3.20
C ILE A 58 3.92 -11.73 4.67
N GLY A 59 3.43 -10.84 5.54
CA GLY A 59 3.30 -11.09 6.96
C GLY A 59 2.17 -12.05 7.29
N ASP A 60 1.99 -12.34 8.57
CA ASP A 60 0.91 -13.16 9.10
C ASP A 60 0.21 -12.45 10.29
N LYS A 61 -0.39 -13.21 11.20
CA LYS A 61 -1.09 -12.64 12.36
C LYS A 61 -0.14 -12.03 13.40
N ILE A 62 1.12 -12.41 13.40
CA ILE A 62 2.11 -12.08 14.44
C ILE A 62 3.25 -11.25 13.85
N VAL A 63 3.53 -11.39 12.55
CA VAL A 63 4.64 -10.72 11.87
C VAL A 63 4.11 -9.81 10.77
N GLU A 64 4.51 -8.54 10.78
CA GLU A 64 4.19 -7.60 9.71
C GLU A 64 4.90 -7.94 8.39
N GLU A 65 4.33 -7.49 7.29
CA GLU A 65 4.99 -7.55 5.99
C GLU A 65 6.28 -6.71 5.95
N ARG A 66 7.24 -7.12 5.11
CA ARG A 66 8.48 -6.38 4.91
C ARG A 66 9.05 -6.53 3.51
N VAL A 67 9.75 -5.50 3.05
CA VAL A 67 10.56 -5.60 1.83
C VAL A 67 11.76 -6.52 2.10
N ILE A 68 11.94 -7.53 1.24
CA ILE A 68 13.08 -8.46 1.29
C ILE A 68 14.08 -8.21 0.16
N GLU A 69 13.65 -7.56 -0.92
CA GLU A 69 14.50 -7.18 -2.04
C GLU A 69 14.00 -5.87 -2.63
N TYR A 70 14.89 -4.89 -2.77
CA TYR A 70 14.60 -3.60 -3.41
C TYR A 70 14.87 -3.68 -4.90
N ASN A 71 14.21 -2.84 -5.69
CA ASN A 71 14.53 -2.69 -7.10
C ASN A 71 15.92 -2.05 -7.24
N ASN A 72 16.84 -2.79 -7.86
CA ASN A 72 18.23 -2.38 -8.08
C ASN A 72 18.50 -1.90 -9.51
N ALA A 73 17.45 -1.78 -10.34
CA ALA A 73 17.57 -1.20 -11.68
C ALA A 73 17.95 0.30 -11.60
N PRO A 74 18.56 0.86 -12.65
CA PRO A 74 18.78 2.29 -12.76
C PRO A 74 17.48 3.08 -12.55
N LEU A 75 17.54 4.20 -11.82
CA LEU A 75 16.35 5.02 -11.50
C LEU A 75 15.58 5.42 -12.76
N GLU A 76 16.30 5.77 -13.82
CA GLU A 76 15.74 6.17 -15.11
C GLU A 76 14.94 5.03 -15.75
N GLU A 77 15.38 3.78 -15.56
CA GLU A 77 14.67 2.59 -16.00
C GLU A 77 13.41 2.34 -15.13
N ILE A 78 13.54 2.49 -13.81
CA ILE A 78 12.40 2.37 -12.88
C ILE A 78 11.30 3.36 -13.29
N MET A 79 11.66 4.64 -13.47
CA MET A 79 10.74 5.71 -13.83
C MET A 79 10.09 5.54 -15.21
N LYS A 80 10.79 4.89 -16.14
CA LYS A 80 10.30 4.65 -17.50
C LYS A 80 9.36 3.45 -17.60
N ASN A 81 9.74 2.35 -16.94
CA ASN A 81 9.14 1.04 -17.16
C ASN A 81 7.96 0.75 -16.23
N HIS A 82 7.93 1.36 -15.03
CA HIS A 82 6.87 1.10 -14.08
C HIS A 82 5.78 2.17 -14.22
N LYS A 83 4.63 1.75 -14.76
CA LYS A 83 3.41 2.58 -14.80
C LYS A 83 2.31 1.80 -14.12
N VAL A 84 1.68 2.40 -13.12
CA VAL A 84 0.67 1.69 -12.33
C VAL A 84 -0.69 1.71 -13.00
N VAL A 85 -1.28 0.51 -13.10
CA VAL A 85 -2.71 0.31 -13.30
C VAL A 85 -3.18 -0.57 -12.14
N PRO A 86 -3.69 0.02 -11.04
CA PRO A 86 -3.89 -0.72 -9.78
C PRO A 86 -4.76 -1.97 -9.91
N ARG A 87 -5.74 -1.98 -10.82
CA ARG A 87 -6.58 -3.16 -11.08
C ARG A 87 -5.82 -4.35 -11.70
N ASN A 88 -4.67 -4.10 -12.33
CA ASN A 88 -3.81 -5.13 -12.91
C ASN A 88 -2.77 -5.66 -11.91
N GLU A 89 -2.59 -4.95 -10.78
CA GLU A 89 -1.63 -5.31 -9.75
C GLU A 89 -2.30 -6.19 -8.68
N SER A 90 -1.68 -7.32 -8.35
CA SER A 90 -2.29 -8.33 -7.47
C SER A 90 -2.84 -7.73 -6.17
N ARG A 91 -1.99 -7.14 -5.32
CA ARG A 91 -2.43 -6.63 -4.02
C ARG A 91 -3.22 -5.33 -4.12
N MET A 92 -2.87 -4.41 -5.01
CA MET A 92 -3.67 -3.19 -5.19
C MET A 92 -5.10 -3.52 -5.63
N SER A 93 -5.28 -4.53 -6.50
CA SER A 93 -6.60 -4.99 -6.91
C SER A 93 -7.39 -5.61 -5.75
N THR A 94 -6.74 -6.34 -4.85
CA THR A 94 -7.35 -6.86 -3.61
C THR A 94 -7.83 -5.73 -2.72
N VAL A 95 -7.02 -4.68 -2.52
CA VAL A 95 -7.40 -3.50 -1.74
C VAL A 95 -8.62 -2.82 -2.35
N LEU A 96 -8.62 -2.60 -3.67
CA LEU A 96 -9.76 -2.00 -4.36
C LEU A 96 -11.04 -2.83 -4.21
N ARG A 97 -10.95 -4.16 -4.27
CA ARG A 97 -12.10 -5.05 -4.02
C ARG A 97 -12.61 -4.96 -2.59
N ALA A 98 -11.71 -4.83 -1.61
CA ALA A 98 -12.12 -4.63 -0.22
C ALA A 98 -12.86 -3.30 -0.04
N ILE A 99 -12.39 -2.23 -0.69
CA ILE A 99 -13.08 -0.93 -0.69
C ILE A 99 -14.45 -1.04 -1.39
N GLU A 100 -14.55 -1.75 -2.53
CA GLU A 100 -15.80 -2.00 -3.24
C GLU A 100 -16.82 -2.80 -2.40
N GLU A 101 -16.36 -3.71 -1.53
CA GLU A 101 -17.19 -4.46 -0.58
C GLU A 101 -17.71 -3.55 0.54
N LEU A 102 -16.83 -2.71 1.11
CA LEU A 102 -17.09 -1.89 2.29
C LEU A 102 -17.93 -0.64 2.00
N LYS A 103 -17.89 -0.09 0.78
CA LYS A 103 -18.59 1.16 0.42
C LYS A 103 -20.12 1.08 0.46
N ASN A 104 -20.69 -0.12 0.55
CA ASN A 104 -22.15 -0.32 0.58
C ASN A 104 -22.74 -0.14 1.99
N ASP A 105 -21.90 0.19 2.96
CA ASP A 105 -22.29 0.44 4.34
C ASP A 105 -22.55 1.93 4.60
N GLU A 106 -23.11 2.27 5.77
CA GLU A 106 -23.29 3.66 6.22
C GLU A 106 -21.98 4.27 6.75
N ILE A 107 -20.94 3.43 6.90
CA ILE A 107 -19.67 3.79 7.53
C ILE A 107 -18.68 4.31 6.48
N PRO A 108 -18.00 5.46 6.73
CA PRO A 108 -17.05 6.00 5.77
C PRO A 108 -15.83 5.07 5.60
N VAL A 109 -15.44 4.82 4.35
CA VAL A 109 -14.25 4.04 4.00
C VAL A 109 -13.06 4.97 3.77
N ILE A 110 -11.96 4.74 4.49
CA ILE A 110 -10.69 5.43 4.32
C ILE A 110 -9.71 4.51 3.58
N GLY A 111 -9.38 4.88 2.34
CA GLY A 111 -8.32 4.26 1.57
C GLY A 111 -6.95 4.74 2.04
N ASN A 112 -6.28 3.95 2.88
CA ASN A 112 -4.92 4.22 3.33
C ASN A 112 -3.95 4.10 2.15
N VAL A 113 -3.01 5.04 2.07
CA VAL A 113 -1.96 5.06 1.04
C VAL A 113 -0.64 5.41 1.70
N THR A 114 0.42 4.72 1.30
CA THR A 114 1.77 5.04 1.77
C THR A 114 2.30 6.31 1.11
N GLY A 115 2.90 7.18 1.93
CA GLY A 115 3.46 8.44 1.46
C GLY A 115 4.66 8.25 0.54
N HIS A 116 4.83 9.16 -0.41
CA HIS A 116 5.89 9.19 -1.42
C HIS A 116 7.31 8.89 -0.89
N MET A 117 7.69 9.42 0.27
CA MET A 117 8.99 9.12 0.89
C MET A 117 9.13 7.64 1.26
N SER A 118 8.15 7.09 1.97
CA SER A 118 8.13 5.69 2.40
C SER A 118 8.01 4.73 1.21
N THR A 119 7.23 5.10 0.18
CA THR A 119 7.14 4.35 -1.06
C THR A 119 8.48 4.35 -1.80
N ALA A 120 9.15 5.49 -1.90
CA ALA A 120 10.46 5.61 -2.53
C ALA A 120 11.49 4.70 -1.83
N THR A 121 11.58 4.74 -0.50
CA THR A 121 12.51 3.90 0.27
C THR A 121 12.09 2.44 0.36
N SER A 122 10.86 2.10 0.00
CA SER A 122 10.41 0.70 -0.12
C SER A 122 10.65 0.15 -1.52
N ALA A 123 10.66 1.02 -2.55
CA ALA A 123 10.91 0.66 -3.93
C ALA A 123 12.41 0.45 -4.23
N ILE A 124 13.28 1.32 -3.69
CA ILE A 124 14.74 1.28 -3.86
C ILE A 124 15.43 1.22 -2.51
N ASP A 125 16.72 0.82 -2.48
CA ASP A 125 17.50 0.75 -1.24
C ASP A 125 17.45 2.09 -0.47
N PRO A 126 16.95 2.11 0.79
CA PRO A 126 16.87 3.31 1.61
C PRO A 126 18.21 4.02 1.77
N LEU A 127 19.31 3.29 1.92
CA LEU A 127 20.64 3.87 2.08
C LEU A 127 21.12 4.52 0.77
N MET A 128 20.76 3.94 -0.38
CA MET A 128 21.01 4.56 -1.67
C MET A 128 20.22 5.87 -1.79
N PHE A 129 18.93 5.85 -1.46
CA PHE A 129 18.08 7.03 -1.53
C PHE A 129 18.55 8.16 -0.58
N LEU A 130 18.86 7.83 0.68
CA LEU A 130 19.38 8.80 1.65
C LEU A 130 20.74 9.40 1.22
N LYS A 131 21.61 8.60 0.59
CA LYS A 131 22.86 9.12 0.01
C LYS A 131 22.57 10.06 -1.18
N MET A 132 21.61 9.71 -2.02
CA MET A 132 21.21 10.51 -3.18
C MET A 132 20.66 11.87 -2.74
N LEU A 133 19.82 11.93 -1.70
CA LEU A 133 19.32 13.21 -1.14
C LEU A 133 20.45 14.20 -0.79
N ARG A 134 21.60 13.70 -0.33
CA ARG A 134 22.74 14.54 0.04
C ARG A 134 23.65 14.86 -1.15
N LYS A 135 23.93 13.88 -2.00
CA LYS A 135 24.95 13.99 -3.06
C LYS A 135 24.40 14.49 -4.39
N GLU A 136 23.15 14.16 -4.69
CA GLU A 136 22.49 14.38 -5.98
C GLU A 136 21.03 14.83 -5.73
N PRO A 137 20.81 15.99 -5.06
CA PRO A 137 19.49 16.43 -4.62
C PRO A 137 18.48 16.59 -5.76
N GLU A 138 18.94 17.04 -6.94
CA GLU A 138 18.09 17.16 -8.13
C GLU A 138 17.58 15.79 -8.62
N LYS A 139 18.46 14.77 -8.60
CA LYS A 139 18.08 13.40 -8.98
C LYS A 139 17.09 12.80 -7.96
N ALA A 140 17.31 13.05 -6.67
CA ALA A 140 16.36 12.65 -5.64
C ALA A 140 15.00 13.34 -5.80
N TYR A 141 15.00 14.64 -6.10
CA TYR A 141 13.78 15.40 -6.36
C TYR A 141 13.02 14.87 -7.56
N GLU A 142 13.71 14.58 -8.68
CA GLU A 142 13.10 13.99 -9.87
C GLU A 142 12.44 12.64 -9.55
N PHE A 143 13.13 11.78 -8.81
CA PHE A 143 12.58 10.49 -8.39
C PHE A 143 11.36 10.64 -7.49
N LEU A 144 11.40 11.52 -6.50
CA LEU A 144 10.24 11.78 -5.63
C LEU A 144 9.06 12.36 -6.39
N ARG A 145 9.31 13.24 -7.36
CA ARG A 145 8.28 13.78 -8.25
C ARG A 145 7.62 12.64 -9.05
N TYR A 146 8.41 11.73 -9.60
CA TYR A 146 7.90 10.54 -10.26
C TYR A 146 7.04 9.66 -9.32
N ILE A 147 7.52 9.35 -8.11
CA ILE A 147 6.77 8.56 -7.13
C ILE A 147 5.46 9.25 -6.75
N ASN A 148 5.47 10.57 -6.57
CA ASN A 148 4.26 11.32 -6.27
C ASN A 148 3.24 11.26 -7.42
N GLU A 149 3.67 11.45 -8.67
CA GLU A 149 2.79 11.27 -9.83
C GLU A 149 2.26 9.83 -9.95
N TYR A 150 3.10 8.84 -9.66
CA TYR A 150 2.73 7.43 -9.62
C TYR A 150 1.62 7.18 -8.58
N LEU A 151 1.77 7.71 -7.36
CA LEU A 151 0.78 7.58 -6.29
C LEU A 151 -0.52 8.31 -6.62
N ILE A 152 -0.46 9.52 -7.17
CA ILE A 152 -1.67 10.22 -7.61
C ILE A 152 -2.42 9.39 -8.66
N LYS A 153 -1.71 8.83 -9.65
CA LYS A 153 -2.31 7.96 -10.67
C LYS A 153 -2.91 6.69 -10.09
N SER A 154 -2.31 6.11 -9.04
CA SER A 154 -2.85 4.91 -8.40
C SER A 154 -4.16 5.19 -7.64
N ILE A 155 -4.34 6.40 -7.11
CA ILE A 155 -5.54 6.77 -6.36
C ILE A 155 -6.64 7.29 -7.29
N THR A 156 -6.33 8.27 -8.13
CA THR A 156 -7.33 9.07 -8.86
C THR A 156 -8.10 8.26 -9.91
N LYS A 157 -7.44 7.34 -10.62
CA LYS A 157 -8.11 6.49 -11.62
C LYS A 157 -9.10 5.50 -11.02
N ASN A 158 -8.99 5.23 -9.72
CA ASN A 158 -9.93 4.34 -9.05
C ASN A 158 -11.02 5.15 -8.36
N CYS A 159 -10.73 6.28 -7.72
CA CYS A 159 -11.74 7.05 -6.99
C CYS A 159 -12.77 7.79 -7.88
N ILE A 160 -12.45 8.10 -9.15
CA ILE A 160 -13.36 8.88 -10.02
C ILE A 160 -14.46 8.01 -10.66
N ASP A 161 -14.20 6.71 -10.88
CA ASP A 161 -15.19 5.78 -11.46
C ASP A 161 -16.21 5.25 -10.43
N TYR A 162 -16.23 5.79 -9.21
CA TYR A 162 -17.15 5.40 -8.14
C TYR A 162 -18.14 6.51 -7.72
N ARG A 163 -18.40 7.49 -8.59
CA ARG A 163 -19.54 8.42 -8.44
C ARG A 163 -20.75 7.96 -9.23
#